data_AF-A0A1F8NQ16-F1
#
_entry.id   AF-A0A1F8NQ16-F1
#
_cell.length_a   1.000
_cell.length_b   1.000
_cell.length_c   1.000
_cell.angle_alpha   90.00
_cell.angle_beta   90.00
_cell.angle_gamma   90.00
#
_symmetry.space_group_name_H-M   'P 1'
#
loop_
_entity.id
_entity.type
_entity.pdbx_description
1 polymer ?
#
loop_
_entity_poly.entity_id
_entity_poly.type
_entity_poly.pdbx_seq_one_letter_code
_entity_poly.pdbx_strand_id
1 'polypeptide(L)'
;MLEHARALYGGPHDLMLAITQGSYSPGETASFGTHDGGGALDLSVLDLATASRVLTEEIDPILRALRRAGFAAWLREQGELYPGSPIHIHAIAIGDAELSPAAARQLMGPEGYFRGYDGIPVDPPLPDRYGGPDLCPWMLELGYADLRAAFP
;
A
#
# COMPACT_ATOMS: atom_id res chain seq x y z
N MET A 1 -12.22 -5.06 3.81
CA MET A 1 -10.83 -4.97 4.35
C MET A 1 -10.54 -3.64 5.02
N LEU A 2 -10.77 -2.49 4.36
CA LEU A 2 -10.44 -1.17 4.95
C LEU A 2 -11.16 -0.89 6.28
N GLU A 3 -12.43 -1.28 6.42
CA GLU A 3 -13.14 -1.20 7.71
C GLU A 3 -12.47 -2.01 8.83
N HIS A 4 -11.90 -3.17 8.49
CA HIS A 4 -11.14 -3.99 9.44
C HIS A 4 -9.80 -3.34 9.78
N ALA A 5 -9.09 -2.76 8.81
CA ALA A 5 -7.89 -1.97 9.06
C ALA A 5 -8.17 -0.79 10.00
N ARG A 6 -9.30 -0.08 9.80
CA ARG A 6 -9.74 1.00 10.69
C ARG A 6 -9.95 0.51 12.12
N ALA A 7 -10.59 -0.66 12.29
CA ALA A 7 -10.78 -1.26 13.60
C ALA A 7 -9.46 -1.68 14.28
N LEU A 8 -8.49 -2.18 13.50
CA LEU A 8 -7.16 -2.54 14.00
C LEU A 8 -6.30 -1.31 14.35
N TYR A 9 -6.43 -0.24 13.58
CA TYR A 9 -5.71 1.02 13.80
C TYR A 9 -6.21 1.73 15.06
N GLY A 10 -7.52 1.96 15.17
CA GLY A 10 -8.15 2.57 16.36
C GLY A 10 -7.70 4.00 16.70
N GLY A 11 -6.92 4.66 15.84
CA GLY A 11 -6.44 6.02 16.06
C GLY A 11 -7.34 7.11 15.50
N PRO A 12 -6.93 8.39 15.60
CA PRO A 12 -7.77 9.54 15.30
C PRO A 12 -7.99 9.81 13.79
N HIS A 13 -7.16 9.24 12.91
CA HIS A 13 -7.28 9.46 11.46
C HIS A 13 -8.37 8.58 10.83
N ASP A 14 -9.44 9.18 10.31
CA ASP A 14 -10.51 8.40 9.69
C ASP A 14 -10.07 7.87 8.32
N LEU A 15 -9.72 6.58 8.26
CA LEU A 15 -9.23 5.93 7.05
C LEU A 15 -10.25 5.92 5.90
N MET A 16 -11.55 5.97 6.18
CA MET A 16 -12.58 5.99 5.13
C MET A 16 -12.68 7.37 4.50
N LEU A 17 -12.55 8.42 5.31
CA LEU A 17 -12.56 9.81 4.85
C LEU A 17 -11.21 10.23 4.24
N ALA A 18 -10.14 9.49 4.52
CA ALA A 18 -8.80 9.76 4.01
C ALA A 18 -8.55 9.22 2.59
N ILE A 19 -9.48 8.50 1.97
CA ILE A 19 -9.29 7.95 0.62
C ILE A 19 -9.13 9.07 -0.39
N THR A 20 -7.99 9.11 -1.09
CA THR A 20 -7.70 10.07 -2.16
C THR A 20 -7.89 9.47 -3.54
N GLN A 21 -7.68 8.17 -3.69
CA GLN A 21 -7.93 7.43 -4.93
C GLN A 21 -8.36 6.00 -4.60
N GLY A 22 -9.33 5.46 -5.33
CA GLY A 22 -9.83 4.11 -5.16
C GLY A 22 -9.59 3.22 -6.38
N SER A 23 -10.10 2.01 -6.32
CA SER A 23 -10.10 1.06 -7.45
C SER A 23 -10.91 1.59 -8.64
N TYR A 24 -10.66 1.06 -9.84
CA TYR A 24 -11.30 1.47 -11.10
C TYR A 24 -11.32 2.99 -11.33
N SER A 25 -10.26 3.66 -10.87
CA SER A 25 -10.05 5.09 -11.03
C SER A 25 -8.82 5.32 -11.90
N PRO A 26 -8.85 4.95 -13.19
CA PRO A 26 -7.76 5.22 -14.11
C PRO A 26 -7.71 6.73 -14.32
N GLY A 27 -6.64 7.40 -13.91
CA GLY A 27 -6.65 8.87 -13.93
C GLY A 27 -5.33 9.56 -13.71
N GLU A 28 -4.39 8.94 -13.01
CA GLU A 28 -3.08 9.53 -12.75
C GLU A 28 -2.01 8.73 -13.50
N THR A 29 -1.34 9.33 -14.49
CA THR A 29 -0.20 8.71 -15.20
C THR A 29 0.85 8.16 -14.22
N ALA A 30 0.90 8.74 -13.02
CA ALA A 30 1.81 8.39 -11.94
C ALA A 30 1.39 7.17 -11.09
N SER A 31 0.18 6.65 -11.25
CA SER A 31 -0.23 5.41 -10.59
C SER A 31 0.34 4.16 -11.28
N PHE A 32 0.99 4.31 -12.44
CA PHE A 32 1.53 3.19 -13.23
C PHE A 32 0.47 2.11 -13.57
N GLY A 33 -0.82 2.49 -13.60
CA GLY A 33 -1.96 1.60 -13.87
C GLY A 33 -2.39 0.71 -12.70
N THR A 34 -1.89 0.94 -11.48
CA THR A 34 -2.28 0.13 -10.31
C THR A 34 -3.76 0.26 -9.97
N HIS A 35 -4.39 1.40 -10.27
CA HIS A 35 -5.81 1.66 -10.03
C HIS A 35 -6.73 1.32 -11.21
N ASP A 36 -6.21 0.70 -12.27
CA ASP A 36 -7.01 0.33 -13.46
C ASP A 36 -7.96 -0.85 -13.21
N GLY A 37 -7.85 -1.51 -12.04
CA GLY A 37 -8.70 -2.61 -11.60
C GLY A 37 -9.11 -2.48 -10.13
N GLY A 38 -9.52 -3.61 -9.54
CA GLY A 38 -9.88 -3.78 -8.14
C GLY A 38 -8.68 -3.68 -7.17
N GLY A 39 -8.98 -3.68 -5.88
CA GLY A 39 -8.04 -3.84 -4.78
C GLY A 39 -7.08 -2.68 -4.46
N ALA A 40 -6.87 -1.71 -5.36
CA ALA A 40 -5.99 -0.56 -5.10
C ALA A 40 -6.71 0.59 -4.36
N LEU A 41 -6.03 1.22 -3.41
CA LEU A 41 -6.48 2.46 -2.77
C LEU A 41 -5.29 3.31 -2.29
N ASP A 42 -5.48 4.63 -2.32
CA ASP A 42 -4.56 5.61 -1.73
C ASP A 42 -5.24 6.33 -0.57
N LEU A 43 -4.50 6.51 0.53
CA LEU A 43 -4.93 7.27 1.70
C LEU A 43 -4.04 8.50 1.88
N SER A 44 -4.68 9.65 2.04
CA SER A 44 -4.04 10.83 2.60
C SER A 44 -3.51 10.53 4.00
N VAL A 45 -2.31 11.03 4.29
CA VAL A 45 -1.74 11.08 5.65
C VAL A 45 -1.79 12.50 6.23
N LEU A 46 -2.52 13.41 5.57
CA LEU A 46 -2.73 14.76 6.06
C LEU A 46 -3.88 14.77 7.06
N ASP A 47 -3.73 15.61 8.08
CA ASP A 47 -4.79 15.96 9.01
C ASP A 47 -6.00 16.48 8.22
N LEU A 48 -7.11 15.73 8.27
CA LEU A 48 -8.31 16.00 7.49
C LEU A 48 -8.95 17.37 7.81
N ALA A 49 -8.71 17.92 9.00
CA ALA A 49 -9.23 19.23 9.37
C ALA A 49 -8.42 20.38 8.75
N THR A 50 -7.12 20.19 8.54
CA THR A 50 -6.21 21.24 8.05
C THR A 50 -5.76 21.05 6.61
N ALA A 51 -5.88 19.84 6.08
CA ALA A 51 -5.43 19.40 4.76
C ALA A 51 -3.97 19.80 4.42
N SER A 52 -3.12 20.00 5.43
CA SER A 52 -1.75 20.50 5.23
C SER A 52 -0.73 19.92 6.20
N ARG A 53 -1.14 19.56 7.42
CA ARG A 53 -0.27 18.93 8.40
C ARG A 53 -0.18 17.42 8.17
N VAL A 54 1.03 16.89 7.95
CA VAL A 54 1.27 15.44 7.89
C VAL A 54 1.14 14.84 9.29
N LEU A 55 0.37 13.75 9.41
CA LEU A 55 0.20 12.96 10.63
C LEU A 55 1.30 11.91 10.76
N THR A 56 2.56 12.33 10.86
CA THR A 56 3.73 11.44 10.83
C THR A 56 3.67 10.30 11.85
N GLU A 57 3.20 10.58 13.07
CA GLU A 57 3.05 9.58 14.14
C GLU A 57 2.02 8.49 13.83
N GLU A 58 1.07 8.76 12.93
CA GLU A 58 -0.01 7.84 12.57
C GLU A 58 0.37 6.93 11.40
N ILE A 59 1.39 7.28 10.61
CA ILE A 59 1.75 6.55 9.38
C ILE A 59 2.06 5.07 9.69
N ASP A 60 2.97 4.83 10.64
CA ASP A 60 3.43 3.49 10.98
C ASP A 60 2.32 2.62 11.63
N PRO A 61 1.50 3.13 12.57
CA PRO A 61 0.27 2.47 13.00
C PRO A 61 -0.71 2.12 11.86
N ILE A 62 -0.96 3.05 10.93
CA ILE A 62 -1.88 2.82 9.80
C ILE A 62 -1.34 1.75 8.87
N LEU A 63 -0.06 1.80 8.51
CA LEU A 63 0.59 0.78 7.66
C LEU A 63 0.47 -0.61 8.28
N ARG A 64 0.78 -0.77 9.57
CA ARG A 64 0.61 -2.06 10.28
C ARG A 64 -0.83 -2.54 10.28
N ALA A 65 -1.79 -1.64 10.49
CA ALA A 65 -3.20 -1.99 10.52
C ALA A 65 -3.70 -2.44 9.15
N LEU A 66 -3.31 -1.73 8.08
CA LEU A 66 -3.61 -2.13 6.70
C LEU A 66 -3.02 -3.50 6.37
N ARG A 67 -1.74 -3.72 6.72
CA ARG A 67 -1.04 -4.98 6.47
C ARG A 67 -1.69 -6.17 7.16
N ARG A 68 -2.01 -6.02 8.44
CA ARG A 68 -2.75 -7.04 9.21
C ARG A 68 -4.17 -7.26 8.71
N ALA A 69 -4.79 -6.25 8.12
CA ALA A 69 -6.11 -6.37 7.49
C ALA A 69 -6.06 -6.99 6.09
N GLY A 70 -4.87 -7.22 5.55
CA GLY A 70 -4.64 -7.94 4.30
C GLY A 70 -4.18 -7.11 3.11
N PHE A 71 -3.79 -5.86 3.32
CA PHE A 71 -3.20 -5.06 2.25
C PHE A 71 -1.68 -5.25 2.18
N ALA A 72 -1.09 -5.24 0.99
CA ALA A 72 0.27 -4.73 0.85
C ALA A 72 0.18 -3.21 0.91
N ALA A 73 0.91 -2.55 1.81
CA ALA A 73 0.78 -1.11 2.03
C ALA A 73 2.13 -0.45 2.25
N TRP A 74 2.33 0.71 1.62
CA TRP A 74 3.56 1.49 1.62
C TRP A 74 3.28 2.98 1.76
N LEU A 75 4.18 3.72 2.40
CA LEU A 75 4.19 5.18 2.30
C LEU A 75 4.88 5.60 1.00
N ARG A 76 4.26 6.52 0.27
CA ARG A 76 4.88 7.35 -0.77
C ARG A 76 5.15 8.72 -0.18
N GLU A 77 6.41 9.12 -0.12
CA GLU A 77 6.82 10.46 0.32
C GLU A 77 6.44 11.50 -0.71
N GLN A 78 6.45 12.75 -0.24
CA GLN A 78 6.33 13.88 -1.12
C GLN A 78 7.46 13.86 -2.17
N GLY A 79 7.08 13.91 -3.45
CA GLY A 79 8.02 13.95 -4.57
C GLY A 79 8.61 12.60 -4.98
N GLU A 80 8.22 11.49 -4.35
CA GLU A 80 8.81 10.17 -4.58
C GLU A 80 8.49 9.60 -5.97
N LEU A 81 7.23 9.68 -6.41
CA LEU A 81 6.82 9.11 -7.70
C LEU A 81 7.18 10.01 -8.88
N TYR A 82 7.10 11.32 -8.66
CA TYR A 82 7.46 12.38 -9.59
C TYR A 82 7.59 13.71 -8.81
N PRO A 83 8.30 14.72 -9.34
CA PRO A 83 8.42 16.02 -8.68
C PRO A 83 7.05 16.61 -8.33
N GLY A 84 6.81 16.84 -7.04
CA GLY A 84 5.55 17.40 -6.53
C GLY A 84 4.43 16.38 -6.24
N SER A 85 4.67 15.07 -6.43
CA SER A 85 3.72 14.03 -5.99
C SER A 85 3.39 14.16 -4.50
N PRO A 86 2.11 14.04 -4.09
CA PRO A 86 1.73 14.21 -2.68
C PRO A 86 2.15 13.02 -1.84
N ILE A 87 2.41 13.27 -0.56
CA ILE A 87 2.60 12.20 0.42
C ILE A 87 1.28 11.45 0.66
N HIS A 88 1.31 10.12 0.58
CA HIS A 88 0.14 9.27 0.79
C HIS A 88 0.55 7.84 1.11
N ILE A 89 -0.36 7.05 1.69
CA ILE A 89 -0.19 5.60 1.78
C ILE A 89 -0.84 4.98 0.56
N HIS A 90 -0.06 4.19 -0.19
CA HIS A 90 -0.56 3.35 -1.27
C HIS A 90 -0.78 1.93 -0.76
N ALA A 91 -1.93 1.33 -1.06
CA ALA A 91 -2.27 -0.02 -0.60
C ALA A 91 -2.98 -0.85 -1.67
N ILE A 92 -2.60 -2.13 -1.75
CA ILE A 92 -3.17 -3.14 -2.66
C ILE A 92 -3.75 -4.29 -1.83
N ALA A 93 -5.03 -4.60 -2.03
CA ALA A 93 -5.72 -5.70 -1.36
C ALA A 93 -5.19 -7.05 -1.89
N ILE A 94 -4.51 -7.81 -1.01
CA ILE A 94 -3.97 -9.12 -1.37
C ILE A 94 -5.14 -10.09 -1.58
N GLY A 95 -5.13 -10.81 -2.71
CA GLY A 95 -6.16 -11.80 -3.04
C GLY A 95 -7.40 -11.23 -3.73
N ASP A 96 -7.44 -9.92 -4.03
CA ASP A 96 -8.50 -9.35 -4.86
C ASP A 96 -8.45 -9.96 -6.28
N ALA A 97 -9.59 -10.43 -6.78
CA ALA A 97 -9.67 -11.14 -8.05
C ALA A 97 -9.61 -10.21 -9.27
N GLU A 98 -9.79 -8.90 -9.05
CA GLU A 98 -9.90 -7.90 -10.09
C GLU A 98 -8.68 -6.96 -10.13
N LEU A 99 -7.60 -7.30 -9.42
CA LEU A 99 -6.35 -6.54 -9.47
C LEU A 99 -5.92 -6.27 -10.91
N SER A 100 -5.48 -5.03 -11.17
CA SER A 100 -4.81 -4.74 -12.43
C SER A 100 -3.48 -5.51 -12.51
N PRO A 101 -2.95 -5.78 -13.72
CA PRO A 101 -1.63 -6.39 -13.87
C PRO A 101 -0.51 -5.63 -13.14
N ALA A 102 -0.60 -4.29 -13.09
CA ALA A 102 0.35 -3.45 -12.37
C ALA A 102 0.25 -3.65 -10.86
N ALA A 103 -0.97 -3.68 -10.29
CA ALA A 103 -1.18 -3.95 -8.87
C ALA A 103 -0.71 -5.36 -8.48
N ALA A 104 -1.01 -6.38 -9.29
CA ALA A 104 -0.53 -7.75 -9.06
C ALA A 104 1.01 -7.84 -9.07
N ARG A 105 1.68 -7.09 -9.95
CA ARG A 105 3.14 -7.00 -9.98
C ARG A 105 3.70 -6.38 -8.70
N GLN A 106 3.06 -5.37 -8.12
CA GLN A 106 3.50 -4.80 -6.83
C GLN A 106 3.41 -5.78 -5.67
N LEU A 107 2.62 -6.85 -5.78
CA LEU A 107 2.59 -7.93 -4.80
C LEU A 107 3.73 -8.94 -5.04
N MET A 108 3.80 -9.50 -6.25
CA MET A 108 4.56 -10.72 -6.56
C MET A 108 5.85 -10.49 -7.38
N GLY A 109 6.01 -9.31 -7.98
CA GLY A 109 7.10 -8.96 -8.86
C GLY A 109 8.48 -8.92 -8.18
N PRO A 110 9.57 -8.75 -8.95
CA PRO A 110 10.92 -8.58 -8.43
C PRO A 110 11.07 -7.50 -7.35
N GLU A 111 10.30 -6.42 -7.45
CA GLU A 111 10.20 -5.25 -6.59
C GLU A 111 8.98 -5.31 -5.65
N GLY A 112 8.33 -6.47 -5.55
CA GLY A 112 7.04 -6.61 -4.89
C GLY A 112 7.09 -6.76 -3.37
N TYR A 113 5.91 -6.60 -2.75
CA TYR A 113 5.67 -6.67 -1.32
C TYR A 113 6.24 -7.92 -0.66
N PHE A 114 5.97 -9.10 -1.25
CA PHE A 114 6.37 -10.37 -0.65
C PHE A 114 7.89 -10.60 -0.66
N ARG A 115 8.64 -9.75 -1.37
CA ARG A 115 10.12 -9.72 -1.37
C ARG A 115 10.69 -8.60 -0.49
N GLY A 116 9.85 -7.87 0.24
CA GLY A 116 10.27 -6.80 1.17
C GLY A 116 10.61 -5.47 0.48
N TYR A 117 10.12 -5.27 -0.74
CA TYR A 117 10.36 -4.06 -1.53
C TYR A 117 9.12 -3.16 -1.58
N ASP A 118 9.31 -1.94 -2.09
CA ASP A 118 8.30 -0.88 -2.07
C ASP A 118 7.28 -0.91 -3.23
N GLY A 119 7.39 -1.85 -4.18
CA GLY A 119 6.50 -1.98 -5.33
C GLY A 119 6.76 -0.99 -6.48
N ILE A 120 7.74 -0.09 -6.36
CA ILE A 120 8.07 0.87 -7.43
C ILE A 120 9.00 0.17 -8.43
N PRO A 121 8.70 0.19 -9.76
CA PRO A 121 9.50 -0.49 -10.78
C PRO A 121 10.81 0.27 -11.09
N VAL A 122 11.74 0.26 -10.13
CA VAL A 122 13.09 0.82 -10.25
C VAL A 122 14.14 -0.29 -10.16
N ASP A 123 15.30 -0.05 -10.76
CA ASP A 123 16.44 -0.97 -10.76
C ASP A 123 17.68 -0.27 -10.18
N PRO A 124 18.24 -0.74 -9.04
CA PRO A 124 17.77 -1.88 -8.24
C PRO A 124 16.46 -1.59 -7.48
N PRO A 125 15.67 -2.63 -7.11
CA PRO A 125 14.48 -2.47 -6.27
C PRO A 125 14.81 -1.84 -4.92
N LEU A 126 13.91 -0.97 -4.44
CA LEU A 126 14.07 -0.29 -3.16
C LEU A 126 13.35 -1.04 -2.03
N PRO A 127 13.98 -1.21 -0.86
CA PRO A 127 13.37 -1.86 0.28
C PRO A 127 12.22 -1.03 0.85
N ASP A 128 11.21 -1.71 1.41
CA ASP A 128 10.16 -1.05 2.18
C ASP A 128 10.74 -0.41 3.45
N ARG A 129 10.65 0.92 3.54
CA ARG A 129 11.16 1.73 4.65
C ARG A 129 10.51 1.40 6.01
N TYR A 130 9.29 0.86 6.01
CA TYR A 130 8.56 0.44 7.22
C TYR A 130 8.66 -1.08 7.45
N GLY A 131 9.55 -1.77 6.73
CA GLY A 131 9.75 -3.21 6.84
C GLY A 131 8.57 -4.01 6.27
N GLY A 132 8.51 -5.31 6.60
CA GLY A 132 7.57 -6.26 5.99
C GLY A 132 8.27 -7.27 5.07
N PRO A 133 7.51 -8.16 4.39
CA PRO A 133 6.05 -8.28 4.41
C PRO A 133 5.50 -8.78 5.75
N ASP A 134 4.26 -8.41 6.07
CA ASP A 134 3.48 -9.03 7.13
C ASP A 134 2.63 -10.14 6.50
N LEU A 135 2.84 -11.39 6.91
CA LEU A 135 2.11 -12.54 6.40
C LEU A 135 1.08 -13.01 7.42
N CYS A 136 -0.20 -12.88 7.07
CA CYS A 136 -1.29 -13.44 7.84
C CYS A 136 -1.47 -14.94 7.49
N PRO A 137 -1.94 -15.78 8.43
CA PRO A 137 -2.15 -17.21 8.18
C PRO A 137 -2.98 -17.52 6.91
N TRP A 138 -4.06 -16.77 6.68
CA TRP A 138 -4.91 -16.95 5.49
C TRP A 138 -4.16 -16.66 4.18
N MET A 139 -3.15 -15.79 4.18
CA MET A 139 -2.34 -15.53 2.99
C MET A 139 -1.51 -16.77 2.65
N LEU A 140 -0.96 -17.44 3.66
CA LEU A 140 -0.23 -18.70 3.48
C LEU A 140 -1.15 -19.82 2.98
N GLU A 141 -2.38 -19.89 3.48
CA GLU A 141 -3.39 -20.84 3.01
C GLU A 141 -3.78 -20.63 1.54
N LEU A 142 -3.76 -19.38 1.06
CA LEU A 142 -3.93 -19.04 -0.35
C LEU A 142 -2.66 -19.24 -1.20
N GLY A 143 -1.54 -19.64 -0.59
CA GLY A 143 -0.28 -19.93 -1.29
C GLY A 143 0.67 -18.75 -1.43
N TYR A 144 0.41 -17.61 -0.78
CA TYR A 144 1.40 -16.55 -0.65
C TYR A 144 2.50 -16.96 0.35
N ALA A 145 3.68 -16.37 0.22
CA ALA A 145 4.84 -16.71 1.06
C ALA A 145 5.80 -15.53 1.22
N ASP A 146 6.71 -15.63 2.19
CA ASP A 146 7.84 -14.71 2.28
C ASP A 146 8.87 -15.08 1.22
N LEU A 147 9.02 -14.23 0.21
CA LEU A 147 9.90 -14.47 -0.92
C LEU A 147 11.30 -13.87 -0.73
N ARG A 148 11.59 -13.25 0.43
CA ARG A 148 12.93 -12.74 0.76
C ARG A 148 13.96 -13.87 0.88
N ALA A 149 13.53 -15.03 1.37
CA ALA A 149 14.38 -16.21 1.55
C ALA A 149 14.54 -17.07 0.28
N ALA A 150 13.86 -16.72 -0.82
CA ALA A 150 13.81 -17.54 -2.04
C ALA A 150 15.04 -17.40 -2.96
N PHE A 151 16.07 -16.64 -2.54
CA PHE A 151 17.34 -16.54 -3.25
C PHE A 151 18.51 -16.89 -2.30
N PRO A 152 19.22 -18.01 -2.55
CA PRO A 152 20.57 -18.20 -2.02
C PRO A 152 21.59 -17.28 -2.71
#